data_AF-A0A3N5Q9S5-F1
#
_entry.id   AF-A0A3N5Q9S5-F1
#
_cell.length_a   1.000
_cell.length_b   1.000
_cell.length_c   1.000
_cell.angle_alpha   90.00
_cell.angle_beta   90.00
_cell.angle_gamma   90.00
#
_symmetry.space_group_name_H-M   'P 1'
#
loop_
_entity.id
_entity.type
_entity.pdbx_description
1 polymer ?
#
loop_
_entity_poly.entity_id
_entity_poly.type
_entity_poly.pdbx_seq_one_letter_code
_entity_poly.pdbx_strand_id
1 'polypeptide(L)' 'DDIESYWTPAEKAQASRMLACSFVGSPATVRAGLAQLSAETRADELIIAAGIFDQAARLRSYELLAEAMR' A
#
# COMPACT_ATOMS: atom_id res chain seq x y z
N ASP A 1 1.14 -19.77 -9.68
CA ASP A 1 1.67 -18.50 -10.18
C ASP A 1 2.50 -17.82 -9.11
N ASP A 2 3.82 -17.91 -9.25
CA ASP A 2 4.78 -17.18 -8.41
C ASP A 2 5.49 -16.16 -9.31
N ILE A 3 5.29 -14.87 -9.02
CA ILE A 3 5.90 -13.77 -9.77
C ILE A 3 7.43 -13.88 -9.78
N GLU A 4 8.02 -14.52 -8.77
CA GLU A 4 9.47 -14.74 -8.65
C GLU A 4 10.08 -15.53 -9.81
N SER A 5 9.26 -16.30 -10.54
CA SER A 5 9.69 -17.06 -11.70
C SER A 5 9.63 -16.29 -13.04
N TYR A 6 9.01 -15.11 -13.07
CA TYR A 6 8.75 -14.36 -14.32
C TYR A 6 9.67 -13.17 -14.55
N TRP A 7 10.12 -12.51 -13.48
CA TRP A 7 10.91 -11.29 -13.57
C TRP A 7 12.42 -11.54 -13.40
N THR A 8 13.23 -10.72 -14.06
CA THR A 8 14.67 -10.63 -13.82
C THR A 8 14.96 -9.93 -12.50
N PRO A 9 16.16 -10.10 -11.92
CA PRO A 9 16.56 -9.36 -10.71
C PRO A 9 16.44 -7.84 -10.86
N ALA A 10 16.68 -7.30 -12.06
CA ALA A 10 16.58 -5.87 -12.33
C ALA A 10 15.12 -5.38 -12.30
N GLU A 11 14.20 -6.12 -12.93
CA GLU A 11 12.76 -5.83 -12.91
C GLU A 11 12.18 -5.94 -11.50
N LYS A 12 12.57 -6.97 -10.74
CA LYS A 12 12.20 -7.10 -9.33
C LYS A 12 12.63 -5.88 -8.53
N ALA A 13 13.90 -5.48 -8.66
CA ALA A 13 14.42 -4.32 -7.94
C ALA A 13 13.69 -3.02 -8.33
N GLN A 14 13.32 -2.85 -9.60
CA GLN A 14 12.52 -1.71 -10.05
C GLN A 14 11.11 -1.73 -9.44
N ALA A 15 10.40 -2.86 -9.53
CA ALA A 15 9.07 -3.01 -8.96
C ALA A 15 9.08 -2.79 -7.43
N SER A 16 10.05 -3.36 -6.71
CA SER A 16 10.20 -3.15 -5.27
C SER A 16 10.41 -1.68 -4.91
N ARG A 17 11.20 -0.92 -5.69
CA ARG A 17 11.37 0.53 -5.47
C ARG A 17 10.06 1.29 -5.71
N MET A 18 9.32 0.96 -6.76
CA MET A 18 8.04 1.60 -7.06
C MET A 18 6.99 1.33 -5.97
N LEU A 19 7.02 0.14 -5.36
CA LEU A 19 6.09 -0.28 -4.32
C LEU A 19 6.56 0.06 -2.89
N ALA A 20 7.69 0.75 -2.72
CA ALA A 20 8.26 1.04 -1.40
C ALA A 20 7.32 1.83 -0.48
N CYS A 21 6.38 2.60 -1.03
CA CYS A 21 5.34 3.33 -0.30
C CYS A 21 3.93 2.72 -0.49
N SER A 22 3.85 1.40 -0.69
CA SER A 22 2.59 0.66 -0.77
C SER A 22 2.36 -0.16 0.49
N PHE A 23 1.16 -0.07 1.08
CA PHE A 23 0.78 -0.78 2.29
C PHE A 23 -0.39 -1.70 2.02
N VAL A 24 -0.18 -3.00 2.16
CA VAL A 24 -1.18 -4.05 1.86
C VAL A 24 -1.26 -5.01 3.03
N GLY A 25 -2.48 -5.30 3.48
CA GLY A 25 -2.72 -6.24 4.58
C GLY A 25 -3.96 -5.91 5.37
N SER A 26 -3.96 -6.34 6.64
CA SER A 26 -5.04 -6.02 7.59
C SER A 26 -5.11 -4.51 7.89
N PRO A 27 -6.24 -4.01 8.41
CA PRO A 27 -6.34 -2.62 8.87
C PRO A 27 -5.23 -2.22 9.85
N ALA A 28 -4.85 -3.11 10.78
CA ALA A 28 -3.77 -2.87 11.73
C ALA A 28 -2.40 -2.76 11.05
N THR A 29 -2.13 -3.60 10.06
CA THR A 29 -0.90 -3.57 9.26
C THR A 29 -0.77 -2.26 8.49
N VAL A 30 -1.85 -1.84 7.82
CA VAL A 30 -1.87 -0.61 7.03
C VAL A 30 -1.71 0.61 7.95
N ARG A 31 -2.40 0.64 9.10
CA ARG A 31 -2.28 1.73 10.08
C ARG A 31 -0.86 1.89 10.60
N ALA A 32 -0.19 0.79 10.96
CA ALA A 32 1.18 0.83 11.45
C ALA A 32 2.14 1.37 10.38
N GLY A 33 2.01 0.90 9.14
CA GLY A 33 2.84 1.36 8.02
C GLY A 33 2.65 2.84 7.70
N LEU A 34 1.41 3.32 7.67
CA LEU A 34 1.14 4.74 7.43
C LEU A 34 1.65 5.63 8.57
N ALA A 35 1.52 5.20 9.82
CA ALA A 35 2.07 5.93 10.97
C ALA A 35 3.61 6.05 10.89
N GLN A 36 4.29 4.98 10.46
CA GLN A 36 5.72 4.99 10.22
C GLN A 36 6.09 5.96 9.08
N LEU A 37 5.39 5.89 7.94
CA LEU A 37 5.61 6.78 6.81
C LEU A 37 5.44 8.26 7.20
N SER A 38 4.38 8.59 7.94
CA SER A 38 4.15 9.94 8.44
C SER A 38 5.26 10.41 9.38
N ALA A 39 5.78 9.53 10.25
CA ALA A 39 6.88 9.88 11.14
C ALA A 39 8.18 10.17 10.37
N GLU A 40 8.50 9.37 9.34
CA GLU A 40 9.70 9.52 8.52
C GLU A 40 9.65 10.75 7.62
N THR A 41 8.49 10.99 6.99
CA THR A 41 8.31 12.08 6.03
C THR A 41 7.93 13.41 6.68
N ARG A 42 7.34 13.36 7.88
CA ARG A 42 6.68 14.48 8.57
C ARG A 42 5.53 15.10 7.76
N ALA A 43 4.92 14.31 6.88
CA ALA A 43 3.74 14.74 6.14
C ALA A 43 2.54 14.93 7.09
N ASP A 44 1.86 16.06 6.96
CA ASP A 44 0.61 16.38 7.68
C ASP A 44 -0.63 15.83 6.96
N GLU A 45 -0.50 15.44 5.68
CA GLU A 45 -1.54 14.80 4.88
C GLU A 45 -0.95 13.66 4.03
N LEU A 46 -1.74 12.60 3.82
CA LEU A 46 -1.40 11.49 2.92
C LEU A 46 -2.49 11.32 1.85
N ILE A 47 -2.10 11.39 0.57
CA ILE A 47 -2.99 11.11 -0.56
C ILE A 47 -2.92 9.61 -0.90
N ILE A 48 -4.07 8.94 -0.87
CA ILE A 48 -4.14 7.48 -1.01
C ILE A 48 -4.65 7.07 -2.39
N ALA A 49 -3.78 6.44 -3.18
CA ALA A 49 -4.15 5.79 -4.43
C ALA A 49 -4.31 4.28 -4.24
N ALA A 50 -5.44 3.72 -4.70
CA ALA A 50 -5.71 2.28 -4.67
C ALA A 50 -5.89 1.73 -6.10
N GLY A 51 -4.89 0.99 -6.57
CA GLY A 51 -4.89 0.30 -7.88
C GLY A 51 -5.65 -1.03 -7.84
N ILE A 52 -6.89 -1.02 -7.36
CA ILE A 52 -7.74 -2.23 -7.25
C ILE A 52 -8.73 -2.25 -8.43
N PHE A 53 -8.71 -3.32 -9.22
CA PHE A 53 -9.55 -3.47 -10.41
C PHE A 53 -11.04 -3.53 -10.08
N ASP A 54 -11.41 -4.37 -9.11
CA ASP A 54 -12.81 -4.49 -8.70
C ASP A 54 -13.25 -3.24 -7.92
N GLN A 55 -14.27 -2.56 -8.43
CA GLN A 55 -14.72 -1.28 -7.90
C GLN A 55 -15.29 -1.40 -6.48
N ALA A 56 -16.00 -2.49 -6.18
CA ALA A 56 -16.59 -2.70 -4.86
C ALA A 56 -15.51 -3.01 -3.82
N ALA A 57 -14.52 -3.82 -4.18
CA ALA A 57 -13.35 -4.09 -3.34
C ALA A 57 -12.54 -2.81 -3.11
N ARG A 58 -12.39 -1.96 -4.14
CA ARG A 58 -11.73 -0.66 -4.01
C ARG A 58 -12.45 0.24 -3.00
N LEU A 59 -13.77 0.37 -3.11
CA LEU A 59 -14.58 1.13 -2.16
C LEU A 59 -14.44 0.57 -0.74
N ARG A 60 -14.56 -0.75 -0.58
CA ARG A 60 -14.40 -1.42 0.72
C ARG A 60 -13.03 -1.18 1.34
N SER A 61 -11.96 -1.16 0.53
CA SER A 61 -10.61 -0.84 0.99
C SER A 61 -10.53 0.57 1.58
N TYR A 62 -11.19 1.56 0.97
CA TYR A 62 -11.23 2.91 1.48
C TYR A 62 -12.06 3.03 2.77
N GLU A 63 -13.18 2.33 2.88
CA GLU A 63 -13.97 2.28 4.12
C GLU A 63 -13.16 1.71 5.29
N LEU A 64 -12.47 0.59 5.07
CA LEU A 64 -11.61 -0.04 6.08
C LEU A 64 -10.47 0.89 6.51
N LEU A 65 -9.87 1.61 5.56
CA LEU A 65 -8.85 2.60 5.87
C LEU A 65 -9.42 3.74 6.72
N ALA A 66 -10.59 4.28 6.37
CA ALA A 66 -11.25 5.33 7.13
C ALA A 66 -11.60 4.87 8.55
N GLU A 67 -12.08 3.63 8.72
CA GLU A 67 -12.34 3.03 10.03
C GLU A 67 -11.05 2.86 10.86
N ALA A 68 -9.96 2.43 10.24
CA ALA A 68 -8.67 2.21 10.91
C ALA A 68 -7.98 3.51 11.37
N MET A 69 -8.36 4.65 10.80
CA MET A 69 -7.79 5.97 11.08
C MET A 69 -8.65 6.81 12.03
N ARG A 70 -9.83 6.32 12.43
CA ARG A 70 -10.57 6.87 13.56
C ARG A 70 -9.87 6.54 14.87
#